data_AF-A0A2G2ZB86-F1
#
_entry.id   AF-A0A2G2ZB86-F1
#
_cell.length_a   1.000
_cell.length_b   1.000
_cell.length_c   1.000
_cell.angle_alpha   90.00
_cell.angle_beta   90.00
_cell.angle_gamma   90.00
#
_symmetry.space_group_name_H-M   'P 1'
#
loop_
_entity.id
_entity.type
_entity.pdbx_description
1 polymer ?
#
loop_
_entity_poly.entity_id
_entity_poly.type
_entity_poly.pdbx_seq_one_letter_code
_entity_poly.pdbx_strand_id
1 'polypeptide(L)' 'MERVEGKICPQICFDAAAYMMCPSSGTQKLAPTCNCCLAPQGCSLYYADRTLICTST' A
#
# COMPACT_ATOMS: atom_id res chain seq x y z
N MET A 1 11.16 6.40 25.79
CA MET A 1 11.56 5.37 24.81
C MET A 1 10.30 4.98 24.04
N GLU A 2 9.92 5.81 23.08
CA GLU A 2 8.83 5.48 22.18
C GLU A 2 9.36 4.38 21.26
N ARG A 3 8.96 3.13 21.51
CA ARG A 3 9.17 2.08 20.52
C ARG A 3 8.28 2.45 19.35
N VAL A 4 8.80 3.22 18.40
CA VAL A 4 8.27 3.19 17.05
C VAL A 4 8.56 1.77 16.59
N GLU A 5 7.58 0.89 16.78
CA GLU A 5 7.60 -0.47 16.26
C GLU A 5 7.58 -0.32 14.74
N GLY A 6 8.76 -0.10 14.16
CA GLY A 6 8.93 -0.02 12.72
C GLY A 6 8.51 -1.36 12.17
N LYS A 7 7.37 -1.39 11.48
CA LYS A 7 6.84 -2.59 10.83
C LYS A 7 7.97 -3.16 9.96
N ILE A 8 8.50 -4.33 10.31
CA ILE A 8 9.55 -4.97 9.50
C ILE A 8 8.86 -5.49 8.25
N CYS A 9 9.01 -4.74 7.17
CA CYS A 9 8.40 -5.08 5.89
C CYS A 9 9.43 -5.78 4.98
N PRO A 10 9.02 -6.84 4.27
CA PRO A 10 9.86 -7.42 3.23
C PRO A 10 10.19 -6.34 2.20
N GLN A 11 11.40 -6.40 1.63
CA GLN A 11 11.86 -5.48 0.59
C GLN A 11 11.45 -5.91 -0.82
N ILE A 12 10.53 -6.87 -0.91
CA ILE A 12 10.00 -7.37 -2.18
C ILE A 12 8.86 -6.44 -2.61
N CYS A 13 8.93 -5.92 -3.83
CA CYS A 13 7.93 -5.03 -4.39
C CYS A 13 6.95 -5.77 -5.30
N PHE A 14 5.72 -5.24 -5.41
CA PHE A 14 4.80 -5.60 -6.48
C PHE A 14 5.10 -4.73 -7.69
N ASP A 15 5.99 -5.19 -8.56
CA ASP A 15 6.43 -4.42 -9.74
C ASP A 15 5.27 -4.07 -10.70
N ALA A 16 4.18 -4.84 -10.65
CA ALA A 16 2.98 -4.60 -11.44
C ALA A 16 1.94 -3.69 -10.74
N ALA A 17 2.14 -3.30 -9.48
CA ALA A 17 1.23 -2.37 -8.81
C ALA A 17 1.21 -1.03 -9.56
N ALA A 18 0.02 -0.63 -10.00
CA ALA A 18 -0.16 0.55 -10.85
C ALA A 18 -0.56 1.78 -10.05
N TYR A 19 -1.38 1.61 -9.02
CA TYR A 19 -1.82 2.69 -8.13
C TYR A 19 -2.26 2.13 -6.78
N MET A 20 -2.34 3.00 -5.78
CA MET A 20 -3.01 2.71 -4.52
C MET A 20 -4.19 3.64 -4.29
N MET A 21 -5.15 3.20 -3.49
CA MET A 21 -6.22 4.04 -2.95
C MET A 21 -6.21 3.94 -1.44
N CYS A 22 -6.35 5.07 -0.76
CA CYS A 22 -6.43 5.14 0.68
C CYS A 22 -7.78 5.74 1.07
N PRO A 23 -8.47 5.23 2.10
CA PRO A 23 -9.75 5.77 2.56
C PRO A 23 -9.61 7.24 2.99
N SER A 24 -8.44 7.64 3.51
CA SER A 24 -8.12 9.03 3.84
C SER A 24 -8.09 9.98 2.63
N SER A 25 -7.84 9.45 1.43
CA SER A 25 -7.79 10.21 0.17
C SER A 25 -9.04 9.99 -0.69
N GLY A 26 -10.02 9.24 -0.18
CA GLY A 26 -11.27 8.92 -0.89
C GLY A 26 -11.04 8.09 -2.15
N THR A 27 -11.37 8.66 -3.31
CA THR A 27 -11.28 7.99 -4.62
C THR A 27 -10.02 8.37 -5.41
N GLN A 28 -9.11 9.14 -4.82
CA GLN A 28 -7.88 9.53 -5.48
C GLN A 28 -6.95 8.32 -5.67
N LYS A 29 -6.48 8.13 -6.91
CA LYS A 29 -5.42 7.18 -7.22
C LYS A 29 -4.09 7.82 -6.89
N LEU A 30 -3.40 7.26 -5.90
CA LEU A 30 -2.07 7.67 -5.49
C LEU A 30 -1.02 6.77 -6.13
N ALA A 31 0.23 7.25 -6.18
CA ALA A 31 1.36 6.42 -6.58
C ALA A 31 1.43 5.19 -5.66
N PRO A 32 1.58 3.98 -6.21
CA PRO A 32 1.64 2.77 -5.42
C PRO A 32 2.92 2.75 -4.58
N THR A 33 2.82 2.22 -3.36
CA THR A 33 4.02 1.85 -2.60
C THR A 33 4.61 0.55 -3.17
N CYS A 34 5.86 0.28 -2.83
CA CYS A 34 6.53 -0.98 -3.20
C CYS A 34 5.71 -2.20 -2.77
N ASN A 35 5.19 -2.24 -1.55
CA ASN A 35 4.30 -3.31 -1.09
C ASN A 35 3.26 -2.86 -0.06
N CYS A 36 2.35 -3.78 0.29
CA CYS A 36 1.24 -3.55 1.22
C CYS A 36 1.72 -3.23 2.63
N CYS A 37 2.84 -3.82 3.07
CA CYS A 37 3.35 -3.60 4.41
C CYS A 37 3.87 -2.16 4.57
N LEU A 38 4.47 -1.63 3.51
CA LEU A 38 4.90 -0.23 3.41
C LEU A 38 3.74 0.74 3.15
N ALA A 39 2.58 0.24 2.75
CA ALA A 39 1.41 1.09 2.53
C ALA A 39 0.81 1.53 3.87
N PRO A 40 0.31 2.78 3.97
CA PRO A 40 -0.36 3.26 5.18
C PRO A 40 -1.56 2.37 5.52
N GLN A 41 -1.87 2.22 6.81
CA GLN A 41 -3.00 1.39 7.24
C GLN A 41 -4.31 1.84 6.58
N GLY A 42 -5.08 0.87 6.11
CA GLY A 42 -6.30 1.05 5.34
C GLY A 42 -6.09 1.28 3.84
N CYS A 43 -4.86 1.49 3.36
CA CYS A 43 -4.61 1.68 1.93
C CYS A 43 -4.58 0.36 1.16
N SER A 44 -5.14 0.38 -0.03
CA SER A 44 -5.20 -0.76 -0.95
C SER A 44 -4.36 -0.51 -2.20
N LEU A 45 -3.56 -1.49 -2.60
CA LEU A 45 -2.80 -1.47 -3.85
C LEU A 45 -3.59 -2.20 -4.94
N TYR A 46 -3.50 -1.70 -6.18
CA TYR A 46 -4.22 -2.23 -7.33
C TYR A 46 -3.30 -2.36 -8.54
N TYR A 47 -3.57 -3.37 -9.35
CA TYR A 47 -3.03 -3.50 -10.71
C TYR A 47 -3.71 -2.51 -11.67
N ALA A 48 -3.15 -2.35 -12.87
CA ALA A 48 -3.68 -1.42 -13.87
C ALA A 48 -5.09 -1.79 -14.37
N ASP A 49 -5.44 -3.08 -14.31
CA ASP A 49 -6.76 -3.63 -14.64
C ASP A 49 -7.81 -3.40 -13.53
N ARG A 50 -7.43 -2.72 -12.43
CA ARG A 50 -8.23 -2.48 -11.22
C ARG A 50 -8.40 -3.69 -10.31
N THR A 51 -7.65 -4.77 -10.53
CA THR A 51 -7.62 -5.91 -9.61
C THR A 51 -6.94 -5.49 -8.30
N LEU A 52 -7.58 -5.81 -7.17
CA LEU A 52 -7.03 -5.57 -5.83
C LEU A 52 -5.85 -6.52 -5.60
N ILE A 53 -4.69 -5.96 -5.26
CA ILE A 53 -3.50 -6.73 -4.89
C ILE A 53 -3.59 -7.07 -3.41
N CYS A 54 -3.80 -6.06 -2.57
CA CYS A 54 -3.82 -6.18 -1.13
C CYS A 54 -4.32 -4.90 -0.47
N THR A 55 -4.67 -5.02 0.81
CA THR A 55 -5.00 -3.89 1.68
C THR A 55 -4.10 -3.95 2.91
N SER A 56 -3.45 -2.83 3.23
CA SER A 56 -2.66 -2.68 4.44
C SER A 56 -3.58 -2.62 5.64
N THR A 57 -3.35 -3.53 6.58
CA THR A 57 -3.99 -3.56 7.92
C THR A 57 -2.95 -3.23 8.97
#